data_AF-A0AAV4ID40-F1
#
_entry.id   AF-A0AAV4ID40-F1
#
_cell.length_a   1.000
_cell.length_b   1.000
_cell.length_c   1.000
_cell.angle_alpha   90.00
_cell.angle_beta   90.00
_cell.angle_gamma   90.00
#
_symmetry.space_group_name_H-M   'P 1'
#
loop_
_entity.id
_entity.type
_entity.pdbx_description
1 polymer ?
#
loop_
_entity_poly.entity_id
_entity_poly.type
_entity_poly.pdbx_seq_one_letter_code
_entity_poly.pdbx_strand_id
1 'polypeptide(L)'
;MAMMTVEIIPMKQKIFAFRCDDGQCIPYDIVCNKNPDCSDESDEQHCNINECRNIRMNQCEHRCIDTLTSFRCECNSGFQLMSDRRACRGEEISSHCDARFSVYS
;
A
#
# COMPACT_ATOMS: atom_id res chain seq x y z
N MET A 1 -9.83 -35.73 36.00
CA MET A 1 -10.27 -35.43 34.63
C MET A 1 -9.63 -34.12 34.21
N ALA A 2 -8.56 -34.19 33.42
CA ALA A 2 -7.99 -33.02 32.78
C ALA A 2 -8.70 -32.85 31.43
N MET A 3 -9.39 -31.72 31.25
CA MET A 3 -9.84 -31.29 29.92
C MET A 3 -9.06 -30.04 29.60
N MET A 4 -8.11 -30.22 28.68
CA MET A 4 -7.40 -29.15 28.03
C MET A 4 -8.43 -28.39 27.20
N THR A 5 -8.71 -27.14 27.53
CA THR A 5 -9.14 -26.18 26.52
C THR A 5 -7.98 -25.23 26.36
N VAL A 6 -7.24 -25.44 25.28
CA VAL A 6 -6.17 -24.60 24.80
C VAL A 6 -6.66 -23.16 24.85
N GLU A 7 -6.13 -22.36 25.78
CA GLU A 7 -6.24 -20.91 25.70
C GLU A 7 -5.38 -20.49 24.49
N ILE A 8 -6.00 -20.54 23.31
CA ILE A 8 -5.49 -19.84 22.14
C ILE A 8 -5.50 -18.37 22.57
N ILE A 9 -4.38 -17.89 23.10
CA ILE A 9 -4.14 -16.46 23.30
C ILE A 9 -4.35 -15.88 21.89
N PRO A 10 -5.44 -15.13 21.62
CA PRO A 10 -5.68 -14.64 20.28
C PRO A 10 -4.46 -13.80 19.93
N MET A 11 -3.71 -14.20 18.90
CA MET A 11 -2.52 -13.50 18.46
C MET A 11 -2.91 -12.04 18.31
N LYS A 12 -2.53 -11.20 19.27
CA LYS A 12 -2.97 -9.81 19.46
C LYS A 12 -3.28 -9.25 18.09
N GLN A 13 -4.57 -9.19 17.75
CA GLN A 13 -5.02 -8.90 16.41
C GLN A 13 -4.31 -7.62 16.03
N LYS A 14 -3.37 -7.72 15.09
CA LYS A 14 -2.58 -6.58 14.67
C LYS A 14 -3.61 -5.66 14.04
N ILE A 15 -4.11 -4.71 14.84
CA ILE A 15 -5.15 -3.76 14.45
C ILE A 15 -4.49 -2.93 13.36
N PHE A 16 -4.67 -3.38 12.12
CA PHE A 16 -4.42 -2.54 10.98
C PHE A 16 -5.44 -1.42 11.10
N ALA A 17 -4.96 -0.18 11.23
CA ALA A 17 -5.79 0.99 11.32
C ALA A 17 -5.90 1.62 9.94
N PHE A 18 -7.12 1.99 9.55
CA PHE A 18 -7.39 2.83 8.40
C PHE A 18 -7.51 4.28 8.87
N ARG A 19 -6.93 5.22 8.10
CA ARG A 19 -7.02 6.65 8.39
C ARG A 19 -8.01 7.28 7.40
N CYS A 20 -9.11 7.82 7.93
CA CYS A 20 -10.10 8.60 7.20
C CYS A 20 -9.46 9.87 6.57
N ASP A 21 -10.15 10.50 5.62
CA ASP A 21 -9.65 11.74 4.99
C ASP A 21 -9.59 12.91 6.00
N ASP A 22 -10.57 12.98 6.92
CA ASP A 22 -10.60 13.91 8.06
C ASP A 22 -9.49 13.62 9.12
N GLY A 23 -8.76 12.51 8.98
CA GLY A 23 -7.64 12.14 9.86
C GLY A 23 -8.02 11.26 11.06
N GLN A 24 -9.31 10.96 11.26
CA GLN A 24 -9.78 9.94 12.20
C GLN A 24 -9.20 8.55 11.85
N CYS A 25 -8.95 7.70 12.86
CA CYS A 25 -8.46 6.33 12.66
C CYS A 25 -9.53 5.32 13.10
N ILE A 26 -9.84 4.35 12.24
CA ILE A 26 -10.77 3.26 12.52
C ILE A 26 -10.10 1.89 12.25
N PRO A 27 -10.64 0.78 12.78
CA PRO A 27 -10.17 -0.57 12.44
C PRO A 27 -10.30 -0.85 10.94
N TYR A 28 -9.28 -1.45 10.32
CA TYR A 28 -9.31 -1.80 8.89
C TYR A 28 -10.41 -2.83 8.56
N ASP A 29 -10.76 -3.71 9.51
CA ASP A 29 -11.81 -4.73 9.34
C ASP A 29 -13.23 -4.17 9.17
N ILE A 30 -13.46 -2.90 9.56
CA ILE A 30 -14.76 -2.24 9.43
C ILE A 30 -14.83 -1.28 8.25
N VAL A 31 -13.76 -1.13 7.48
CA VAL A 31 -13.79 -0.36 6.24
C VAL A 31 -14.61 -1.11 5.19
N CYS A 32 -15.39 -0.41 4.38
CA CYS A 32 -16.26 -1.00 3.35
C CYS A 32 -17.33 -1.96 3.92
N ASN A 33 -17.83 -1.71 5.12
CA ASN A 33 -18.82 -2.56 5.80
C ASN A 33 -20.28 -2.14 5.54
N LYS A 34 -20.51 -1.10 4.71
CA LYS A 34 -21.79 -0.44 4.41
C LYS A 34 -22.35 0.45 5.51
N ASN A 35 -21.56 0.73 6.55
CA ASN A 35 -21.88 1.66 7.61
C ASN A 35 -20.82 2.77 7.64
N PRO A 36 -21.22 4.05 7.74
CA PRO A 36 -20.25 5.13 7.86
C PRO A 36 -19.66 5.14 9.28
N ASP A 37 -18.41 4.67 9.41
CA ASP A 37 -17.64 4.71 10.66
C ASP A 37 -16.69 5.94 10.71
N CYS A 38 -16.27 6.47 9.55
CA CYS A 38 -15.64 7.79 9.48
C CYS A 38 -16.68 8.91 9.54
N SER A 39 -16.34 10.03 10.18
CA SER A 39 -17.20 11.23 10.23
C SER A 39 -17.49 11.82 8.84
N ASP A 40 -16.58 11.63 7.88
CA ASP A 40 -16.68 12.06 6.48
C ASP A 40 -17.05 10.90 5.53
N GLU A 41 -17.47 9.76 6.08
CA GLU A 41 -17.90 8.55 5.33
C GLU A 41 -16.81 7.97 4.39
N SER A 42 -15.56 8.43 4.52
CA SER A 42 -14.45 8.07 3.62
C SER A 42 -14.08 6.59 3.65
N ASP A 43 -14.49 5.86 4.70
CA ASP A 43 -14.35 4.41 4.82
C ASP A 43 -15.29 3.63 3.89
N GLU A 44 -16.38 4.25 3.44
CA GLU A 44 -17.35 3.65 2.53
C GLU A 44 -17.26 4.22 1.11
N GLN A 45 -16.45 5.26 0.90
CA GLN A 45 -16.22 5.86 -0.41
C GLN A 45 -15.16 5.09 -1.22
N HIS A 46 -15.35 5.04 -2.54
CA HIS A 46 -14.46 4.34 -3.50
C HIS A 46 -14.20 2.86 -3.19
N CYS A 47 -15.17 2.19 -2.56
CA CYS A 47 -15.06 0.79 -2.21
C CYS A 47 -15.07 -0.14 -3.43
N ASN A 48 -14.22 -1.17 -3.44
CA ASN A 48 -14.12 -2.20 -4.50
C ASN A 48 -13.83 -1.64 -5.91
N ILE A 49 -13.25 -0.45 -6.00
CA ILE A 49 -12.78 0.10 -7.27
C ILE A 49 -11.34 -0.33 -7.45
N ASN A 50 -11.03 -0.93 -8.59
CA ASN A 50 -9.66 -1.30 -8.91
C ASN A 50 -9.02 -0.23 -9.81
N GLU A 51 -8.38 0.78 -9.20
CA GLU A 51 -7.69 1.82 -9.96
C GLU A 51 -6.45 1.27 -10.69
N CYS A 52 -5.91 0.13 -10.26
CA CYS A 52 -4.80 -0.54 -10.92
C CYS A 52 -5.14 -1.08 -12.31
N ARG A 53 -6.43 -1.32 -12.60
CA ARG A 53 -6.89 -1.77 -13.91
C ARG A 53 -6.76 -0.69 -15.00
N ASN A 54 -6.63 0.58 -14.62
CA ASN A 54 -6.56 1.70 -15.56
C ASN A 54 -5.36 2.61 -15.26
N ILE A 55 -4.36 2.60 -16.14
CA ILE A 55 -3.15 3.43 -16.02
C ILE A 55 -3.48 4.93 -15.89
N ARG A 56 -4.57 5.40 -16.51
CA ARG A 56 -4.98 6.82 -16.40
C ARG A 56 -5.46 7.20 -14.99
N MET A 57 -5.98 6.24 -14.23
CA MET A 57 -6.43 6.46 -12.84
C MET A 57 -5.24 6.41 -11.88
N ASN A 58 -4.41 5.35 -11.95
CA ASN A 58 -3.34 5.16 -10.99
C ASN A 58 -2.07 5.98 -11.27
N GLN A 59 -1.71 6.14 -12.55
CA GLN A 59 -0.50 6.84 -13.01
C GLN A 59 0.79 6.35 -12.31
N CYS A 60 0.81 5.13 -11.80
CA CYS A 60 1.99 4.53 -11.17
C CYS A 60 3.04 4.21 -12.23
N GLU A 61 4.31 4.50 -11.94
CA GLU A 61 5.41 4.22 -12.87
C GLU A 61 5.73 2.73 -12.97
N HIS A 62 5.81 2.04 -11.81
CA HIS A 62 6.16 0.62 -11.74
C HIS A 62 4.98 -0.26 -11.33
N ARG A 63 4.72 -0.38 -10.03
CA ARG A 63 3.73 -1.31 -9.49
C ARG A 63 2.57 -0.54 -8.90
N CYS A 64 1.35 -0.89 -9.30
CA CYS A 64 0.13 -0.43 -8.63
C CYS A 64 -0.38 -1.53 -7.71
N ILE A 65 -0.67 -1.17 -6.46
CA ILE A 65 -1.28 -2.05 -5.46
C ILE A 65 -2.66 -1.50 -5.13
N ASP A 66 -3.65 -2.30 -5.47
CA ASP A 66 -5.04 -2.06 -5.17
C ASP A 66 -5.28 -2.18 -3.66
N THR A 67 -6.00 -1.24 -3.07
CA THR A 67 -6.40 -1.28 -1.66
C THR A 67 -7.92 -1.16 -1.57
N LEU A 68 -8.48 -1.41 -0.39
CA LEU A 68 -9.93 -1.56 -0.25
C LEU A 68 -10.74 -0.32 -0.63
N THR A 69 -10.16 0.87 -0.42
CA THR A 69 -10.78 2.18 -0.67
C THR A 69 -9.93 3.10 -1.58
N SER A 70 -8.76 2.64 -2.04
CA SER A 70 -7.81 3.47 -2.78
C SER A 70 -6.77 2.59 -3.49
N PHE A 71 -5.68 3.19 -3.96
CA PHE A 71 -4.51 2.49 -4.47
C PHE A 71 -3.23 3.12 -3.94
N ARG A 72 -2.14 2.36 -3.94
CA ARG A 72 -0.78 2.90 -3.75
C ARG A 72 0.15 2.42 -4.83
N CYS A 73 1.06 3.29 -5.24
CA CYS A 73 2.15 2.91 -6.10
C CYS A 73 3.32 2.36 -5.25
N GLU A 74 3.94 1.29 -5.72
CA GLU A 74 5.16 0.73 -5.16
C GLU A 74 6.22 0.67 -6.25
N CYS A 75 7.47 0.89 -5.84
CA CYS A 75 8.62 0.84 -6.73
C CYS A 75 9.30 -0.52 -6.68
N ASN A 76 9.95 -0.89 -7.78
CA ASN A 76 10.77 -2.09 -7.84
C ASN A 76 12.02 -1.94 -6.94
N SER A 77 12.66 -3.06 -6.60
CA SER A 77 13.89 -3.06 -5.79
C SER A 77 14.95 -2.15 -6.41
N GLY A 78 15.51 -1.25 -5.59
CA GLY A 78 16.48 -0.24 -6.04
C GLY A 78 15.89 1.12 -6.40
N PHE A 79 14.58 1.26 -6.30
CA PHE A 79 13.88 2.51 -6.60
C PHE A 79 13.12 3.01 -5.37
N GLN A 80 13.10 4.33 -5.18
CA GLN A 80 12.36 5.01 -4.13
C GLN A 80 11.17 5.76 -4.72
N LEU A 81 10.02 5.66 -4.06
CA LEU A 81 8.81 6.38 -4.46
C LEU A 81 9.00 7.88 -4.22
N MET A 82 8.76 8.68 -5.26
CA MET A 82 8.92 10.13 -5.21
C MET A 82 7.78 10.81 -4.43
N SER A 83 7.93 12.10 -4.14
CA SER A 83 6.96 12.89 -3.34
C SER A 83 5.56 12.95 -3.95
N ASP A 84 5.44 12.77 -5.26
CA ASP A 84 4.18 12.68 -6.00
C ASP A 84 3.45 11.33 -5.80
N ARG A 85 4.08 10.38 -5.08
CA ARG A 85 3.58 9.02 -4.80
C ARG A 85 3.28 8.17 -6.04
N ARG A 86 3.88 8.50 -7.19
CA ARG A 86 3.61 7.83 -8.48
C ARG A 86 4.88 7.45 -9.23
N ALA A 87 5.83 8.38 -9.34
CA ALA A 87 7.11 8.19 -10.00
C ALA A 87 8.11 7.47 -9.07
N CYS A 88 9.02 6.71 -9.66
CA CYS A 88 10.03 5.95 -8.93
C CYS A 88 11.42 6.44 -9.32
N ARG A 89 12.12 7.06 -8.37
CA ARG A 89 13.53 7.43 -8.58
C ARG A 89 14.41 6.24 -8.29
N GLY A 90 15.11 5.74 -9.30
CA GLY A 90 16.23 4.83 -9.09
C GLY A 90 17.33 5.59 -8.38
N GLU A 91 17.80 5.06 -7.27
CA GLU A 91 19.21 5.25 -6.95
C GLU A 91 19.88 4.34 -7.96
N GLU A 92 20.74 4.85 -8.85
CA GLU A 92 21.56 4.01 -9.72
C GLU A 92 22.28 3.01 -8.82
N ILE A 93 21.71 1.82 -8.65
CA ILE A 93 22.47 0.70 -8.16
C ILE A 93 23.44 0.49 -9.29
N SER A 94 24.66 0.98 -9.08
CA SER A 94 25.85 0.55 -9.77
C SER A 94 25.96 -0.96 -9.60
N SER A 95 25.13 -1.72 -10.30
CA SER A 95 25.43 -3.08 -10.68
C SER A 95 26.61 -2.93 -11.63
N HIS A 96 27.78 -2.95 -11.04
CA HIS A 96 29.01 -3.34 -11.69
C HIS A 96 28.75 -4.67 -12.41
N CYS A 97 28.26 -4.58 -13.64
CA CYS A 97 28.97 -5.20 -14.73
C CYS A 97 29.96 -4.14 -15.20
N ASP A 98 31.21 -4.26 -14.73
CA ASP A 98 32.33 -3.56 -15.33
C ASP A 98 32.30 -3.83 -16.84
N ALA A 99 32.17 -2.76 -17.60
CA ALA A 99 33.03 -2.57 -18.74
C ALA A 99 33.51 -1.12 -18.66
N ARG A 100 34.57 -0.90 -17.88
CA ARG A 100 35.56 0.07 -18.32
C ARG A 100 35.93 -0.24 -19.77
N PHE A 101 35.36 0.51 -20.70
CA PHE A 101 36.16 0.92 -21.85
C PHE A 101 36.21 2.44 -21.84
N SER A 102 37.36 2.90 -21.38
CA SER A 102 37.87 4.26 -21.39
C SER A 102 37.57 5.00 -22.69
N VAL A 103 37.38 6.30 -22.55
CA VAL A 103 37.98 7.34 -23.39
C VAL A 103 38.07 6.99 -24.88
N TYR A 104 37.21 7.61 -25.67
CA TYR A 104 37.72 8.19 -26.91
C TYR A 104 37.44 9.69 -26.87
N SER A 105 38.53 10.45 -26.98
CA SER A 105 38.57 11.90 -27.19
C SER A 105 37.85 12.30 -28.47
#